data_AF-A0A090AHC1-F1
#
_entry.id   AF-A0A090AHC1-F1
#
_cell.length_a   1.000
_cell.length_b   1.000
_cell.length_c   1.000
_cell.angle_alpha   90.00
_cell.angle_beta   90.00
_cell.angle_gamma   90.00
#
_symmetry.space_group_name_H-M   'P 1'
#
loop_
_entity.id
_entity.type
_entity.pdbx_description
1 polymer ?
#
loop_
_entity_poly.entity_id
_entity_poly.type
_entity_poly.pdbx_seq_one_letter_code
_entity_poly.pdbx_strand_id
1 'polypeptide(L)' 'MYDAIAYTPYELVRERLNASPTVFARYLRVSKRTLENWEQGKARPNGPAVLLLLLVQKYPDMLERIEKIGVF' A
#
# COMPACT_ATOMS: atom_id res chain seq x y z
N MET A 1 -2.00 -0.84 -18.49
CA MET A 1 -1.08 -1.27 -17.40
C MET A 1 -1.29 -0.47 -16.12
N TYR A 2 -1.42 0.87 -16.17
CA TYR A 2 -1.81 1.68 -14.99
C TYR A 2 -3.27 1.46 -14.52
N ASP A 3 -4.20 1.11 -15.43
CA ASP A 3 -5.61 0.89 -15.08
C ASP A 3 -5.87 -0.29 -14.13
N ALA A 4 -5.00 -1.31 -14.12
CA ALA A 4 -5.16 -2.48 -13.26
C ALA A 4 -4.92 -2.15 -11.77
N ILE A 5 -4.05 -1.18 -11.46
CA ILE A 5 -3.76 -0.76 -10.09
C ILE A 5 -4.88 0.14 -9.58
N ALA A 6 -5.46 0.97 -10.46
CA ALA A 6 -6.62 1.80 -10.12
C ALA A 6 -7.83 0.97 -9.69
N TYR A 7 -7.87 -0.32 -10.09
CA TYR A 7 -8.93 -1.26 -9.76
C TYR A 7 -8.53 -2.37 -8.79
N THR A 8 -7.25 -2.44 -8.35
CA THR A 8 -6.87 -3.42 -7.34
C THR A 8 -7.35 -2.93 -5.98
N PRO A 9 -8.22 -3.67 -5.28
CA PRO A 9 -8.68 -3.25 -3.97
C PRO A 9 -7.51 -3.25 -2.98
N TYR A 10 -7.22 -2.09 -2.39
CA TYR A 10 -6.04 -1.88 -1.54
C TYR A 10 -6.10 -2.75 -0.27
N GLU A 11 -7.32 -3.06 0.19
CA GLU A 11 -7.59 -3.96 1.30
C GLU A 11 -7.07 -5.37 1.02
N LEU A 12 -7.20 -5.87 -0.22
CA LEU A 12 -6.70 -7.20 -0.60
C LEU A 12 -5.18 -7.25 -0.62
N VAL A 13 -4.54 -6.15 -1.04
CA VAL A 13 -3.07 -6.05 -0.99
C VAL A 13 -2.61 -6.09 0.46
N ARG A 14 -3.23 -5.29 1.32
CA ARG A 14 -2.93 -5.24 2.75
C ARG A 14 -3.13 -6.59 3.45
N GLU A 15 -4.23 -7.27 3.15
CA GLU A 15 -4.58 -8.58 3.74
C GLU A 15 -3.61 -9.68 3.31
N ARG A 16 -3.20 -9.70 2.04
CA ARG A 16 -2.16 -10.64 1.56
C ARG A 16 -0.83 -10.52 2.29
N LEU A 17 -0.57 -9.34 2.87
CA LEU A 17 0.66 -9.04 3.60
C LEU A 17 0.49 -9.23 5.10
N ASN A 18 -0.68 -9.68 5.57
CA ASN A 18 -1.03 -9.77 6.99
C ASN A 18 -0.78 -8.45 7.75
N ALA A 19 -0.92 -7.31 7.07
CA ALA A 19 -0.67 -6.00 7.66
C ALA A 19 -1.96 -5.41 8.24
N SER A 20 -1.88 -4.83 9.43
CA SER A 20 -2.96 -4.00 9.96
C SER A 20 -3.09 -2.70 9.16
N PRO A 21 -4.26 -2.05 9.09
CA PRO A 21 -4.41 -0.76 8.40
C PRO A 21 -3.42 0.31 8.86
N THR A 22 -3.13 0.36 10.15
CA THR A 22 -2.15 1.31 10.72
C THR A 22 -0.73 1.03 10.25
N VAL A 23 -0.31 -0.24 10.27
CA VAL A 23 1.02 -0.66 9.81
C VAL A 23 1.17 -0.40 8.31
N PHE A 24 0.15 -0.74 7.53
CA PHE A 24 0.14 -0.53 6.09
C PHE A 24 0.17 0.96 5.70
N ALA A 25 -0.59 1.80 6.40
CA ALA A 25 -0.54 3.25 6.20
C ALA A 25 0.85 3.83 6.50
N ARG A 26 1.53 3.32 7.54
CA ARG A 26 2.92 3.70 7.85
C ARG A 26 3.88 3.34 6.72
N TYR A 27 3.77 2.13 6.16
CA TYR A 27 4.58 1.72 5.01
C TYR A 27 4.37 2.65 3.80
N LEU A 28 3.12 3.02 3.53
CA LEU A 28 2.74 3.91 2.44
C LEU A 28 3.01 5.40 2.73
N ARG A 29 3.51 5.74 3.93
CA ARG A 29 3.74 7.12 4.40
C ARG A 29 2.50 8.01 4.25
N VAL A 30 1.33 7.46 4.59
CA VAL A 30 0.06 8.19 4.61
C VAL A 30 -0.65 7.99 5.93
N SER A 31 -1.65 8.84 6.21
CA SER A 31 -2.49 8.64 7.39
C SER A 31 -3.39 7.41 7.22
N LYS A 32 -3.80 6.78 8.32
CA LYS A 32 -4.82 5.71 8.31
C LYS A 32 -6.10 6.17 7.61
N ARG A 33 -6.51 7.42 7.83
CA ARG A 33 -7.67 8.04 7.17
C ARG A 33 -7.49 8.14 5.65
N THR A 34 -6.29 8.46 5.18
CA THR A 34 -5.97 8.49 3.74
C THR A 34 -6.10 7.10 3.14
N LEU A 35 -5.56 6.07 3.80
CA LEU A 35 -5.70 4.68 3.38
C LEU A 35 -7.18 4.24 3.35
N GLU A 36 -7.96 4.54 4.39
CA GLU A 36 -9.40 4.23 4.44
C GLU A 36 -10.18 4.91 3.29
N ASN A 37 -9.82 6.15 2.92
CA ASN A 37 -10.42 6.82 1.77
C ASN A 37 -10.08 6.12 0.45
N TRP A 38 -8.91 5.48 0.33
CA TRP A 38 -8.55 4.70 -0.85
C TRP A 38 -9.30 3.38 -0.88
N GLU A 39 -9.33 2.61 0.22
CA GLU A 39 -10.07 1.34 0.34
C GLU A 39 -11.58 1.54 0.09
N GLN A 40 -12.14 2.70 0.42
CA GLN A 40 -13.55 3.05 0.14
C GLN A 40 -13.79 3.65 -1.26
N GLY A 41 -12.75 3.78 -2.09
CA GLY A 41 -12.85 4.39 -3.43
C GLY A 41 -13.10 5.91 -3.45
N LYS A 42 -12.99 6.59 -2.31
CA LYS A 42 -13.21 8.05 -2.17
C LYS A 42 -12.02 8.89 -2.67
N ALA A 43 -10.83 8.29 -2.76
CA ALA A 43 -9.64 8.93 -3.27
C ALA A 43 -8.73 7.90 -3.95
N ARG A 44 -7.69 8.37 -4.65
CA ARG A 44 -6.68 7.53 -5.30
C ARG A 44 -5.29 7.76 -4.69
N PRO A 45 -4.42 6.74 -4.68
CA PRO A 45 -3.04 6.87 -4.25
C PRO A 45 -2.24 7.85 -5.12
N ASN A 46 -1.28 8.52 -4.49
CA ASN A 46 -0.29 9.32 -5.19
C ASN A 46 0.76 8.43 -5.89
N GLY A 47 1.54 8.99 -6.82
CA GLY A 47 2.54 8.25 -7.61
C GLY A 47 3.48 7.34 -6.79
N PRO A 48 4.10 7.84 -5.70
CA PRO A 48 4.94 7.01 -4.83
C PRO A 48 4.21 5.85 -4.17
N ALA A 49 2.98 6.08 -3.67
CA ALA A 49 2.17 5.01 -3.08
C ALA A 49 1.76 3.96 -4.12
N VAL A 50 1.43 4.37 -5.36
CA VAL A 50 1.18 3.46 -6.49
C VAL A 50 2.39 2.56 -6.74
N LEU A 51 3.59 3.14 -6.80
CA LEU A 51 4.83 2.37 -7.00
C LEU A 51 5.05 1.37 -5.87
N LEU A 52 4.86 1.79 -4.61
CA LEU A 52 5.04 0.90 -3.47
C LEU A 52 4.03 -0.25 -3.47
N LEU A 53 2.75 0.03 -3.77
CA LEU A 53 1.73 -1.00 -3.93
C LEU A 53 2.11 -2.01 -5.02
N LEU A 54 2.61 -1.55 -6.17
CA LEU A 54 3.12 -2.41 -7.24
C LEU A 54 4.28 -3.29 -6.79
N LEU A 55 5.26 -2.69 -6.11
CA LEU A 55 6.44 -3.42 -5.64
C LEU A 55 6.04 -4.51 -4.68
N VAL A 56 5.16 -4.21 -3.74
CA VAL A 56 4.72 -5.17 -2.72
C VAL A 56 3.82 -6.26 -3.31
N GLN A 57 3.00 -5.95 -4.32
CA GLN A 57 2.25 -6.96 -5.06
C GLN A 57 3.16 -7.93 -5.82
N LYS A 58 4.24 -7.41 -6.43
CA LYS A 58 5.17 -8.22 -7.22
C LYS A 58 6.17 -9.00 -6.37
N TYR A 59 6.54 -8.44 -5.22
CA TYR A 59 7.57 -8.94 -4.33
C TYR A 59 7.03 -8.90 -2.89
N PRO A 60 6.40 -9.98 -2.40
CA PRO A 60 5.77 -10.01 -1.08
C PRO A 60 6.72 -9.71 0.09
N ASP A 61 8.02 -9.92 -0.09
CA ASP A 61 9.08 -9.62 0.88
C ASP A 61 9.50 -8.13 0.91
N MET A 62 8.92 -7.28 0.06
CA MET A 62 9.28 -5.86 0.00
C MET A 62 9.05 -5.10 1.30
N LEU A 63 8.01 -5.44 2.07
CA LEU A 63 7.79 -4.77 3.35
C LEU A 63 8.96 -5.02 4.31
N GLU A 64 9.41 -6.26 4.43
CA GLU A 64 10.59 -6.61 5.24
C GLU A 64 11.85 -5.92 4.75
N ARG A 65 12.02 -5.79 3.42
CA ARG A 65 13.16 -5.08 2.83
C ARG A 65 13.16 -3.61 3.21
N ILE A 66 12.01 -2.93 3.13
CA ILE A 66 11.95 -1.51 3.46
C ILE A 66 12.14 -1.29 4.97
N GLU A 67 11.66 -2.21 5.82
CA GLU A 67 11.95 -2.16 7.26
C GLU A 67 13.43 -2.24 7.55
N LYS A 68 14.16 -3.13 6.87
CA LYS A 68 15.62 -3.28 7.02
C LYS A 68 16.41 -2.03 6.59
N ILE A 69 15.85 -1.18 5.72
CA ILE A 69 16.50 0.08 5.32
C ILE A 69 16.33 1.17 6.40
N GLY A 70 15.44 0.98 7.38
CA GLY A 70 15.23 1.94 8.48
C GLY A 70 14.53 3.22 8.04
N VAL A 71 13.75 3.17 6.96
CA VAL A 71 12.97 4.33 6.46
C VAL A 71 11.64 4.51 7.19
N PHE A 72 11.49 3.97 8.41
CA PHE A 72 10.28 4.06 9.24
C PHE A 72 10.61 4.43 10.67
#